data_AF-U2KQV4-F1
#
_entry.id   AF-U2KQV4-F1
#
_cell.length_a   1.000
_cell.length_b   1.000
_cell.length_c   1.000
_cell.angle_alpha   90.00
_cell.angle_beta   90.00
_cell.angle_gamma   90.00
#
_symmetry.space_group_name_H-M   'P 1'
#
loop_
_entity.id
_entity.type
_entity.pdbx_description
1 polymer ?
#
loop_
_entity_poly.entity_id
_entity_poly.type
_entity_poly.pdbx_seq_one_letter_code
_entity_poly.pdbx_strand_id
1 'polypeptide(L)'
;MDKIMAMREKRAEMWEQAKQFLDSHEKDGHLTAEDAKAYEQMENEVLALGKDIERMERQAILDAQLAKPVTAAITNIPGAVLNAEKTGRASEAYHAAMLKALRTNFRQVENV
;
A
#
# COMPACT_ATOMS: atom_id res chain seq x y z
N MET A 1 -6.38 8.99 15.34
CA MET A 1 -5.04 9.22 14.74
C MET A 1 -4.09 9.82 15.76
N ASP A 2 -4.50 10.87 16.47
CA ASP A 2 -3.68 11.57 17.48
C ASP A 2 -3.11 10.65 18.56
N LYS A 3 -3.90 9.67 19.03
CA LYS A 3 -3.45 8.68 20.02
C LYS A 3 -2.32 7.77 19.52
N ILE A 4 -2.34 7.36 18.25
CA ILE A 4 -1.28 6.52 17.67
C ILE A 4 0.00 7.34 17.53
N MET A 5 -0.11 8.61 17.12
CA MET A 5 1.04 9.51 17.02
C MET A 5 1.68 9.78 18.39
N ALA A 6 0.87 10.10 19.41
CA ALA A 6 1.37 10.29 20.77
C ALA A 6 2.07 9.04 21.33
N MET A 7 1.59 7.84 21.00
CA MET A 7 2.24 6.58 21.42
C MET A 7 3.56 6.34 20.69
N ARG A 8 3.64 6.72 19.41
CA ARG A 8 4.89 6.65 18.62
C ARG A 8 5.93 7.62 19.16
N GLU A 9 5.53 8.84 19.52
CA GLU A 9 6.37 9.84 20.19
C GLU A 9 6.90 9.28 21.51
N LYS A 10 6.01 8.74 22.36
CA LYS A 10 6.41 8.12 23.63
C LYS A 10 7.39 6.95 23.43
N ARG A 11 7.19 6.11 22.41
CA ARG A 11 8.13 5.03 22.08
C ARG A 11 9.50 5.58 21.64
N ALA A 12 9.52 6.67 20.88
CA ALA A 12 10.76 7.32 20.47
C ALA A 12 11.50 7.93 21.66
N GLU A 13 10.79 8.58 22.59
CA GLU A 13 11.36 9.10 23.84
C GLU A 13 11.97 7.99 24.69
N MET A 14 11.25 6.88 24.89
CA MET A 14 11.74 5.73 25.68
C MET A 14 12.96 5.08 25.01
N TRP A 15 12.99 5.00 23.68
CA TRP A 15 14.14 4.49 22.94
C TRP A 15 15.36 5.40 23.06
N GLU A 16 15.16 6.72 23.04
CA GLU A 16 16.23 7.69 23.23
C GLU A 16 16.76 7.66 24.67
N GLN A 17 15.89 7.50 25.65
CA GLN A 17 16.29 7.28 27.05
C GLN A 17 17.10 6.00 27.22
N ALA A 18 16.69 4.90 26.59
CA ALA A 18 17.43 3.63 26.62
C ALA A 18 18.83 3.76 26.02
N LYS A 19 18.98 4.52 24.93
CA LYS A 19 20.30 4.84 24.36
C LYS A 19 21.14 5.71 25.28
N GLN A 20 20.59 6.78 25.83
CA GLN A 20 21.30 7.64 26.78
C GLN A 20 21.75 6.87 28.03
N PHE A 21 20.91 5.94 28.50
CA PHE A 21 21.27 5.02 29.57
C PHE A 21 22.47 4.16 29.17
N LEU A 22 22.43 3.52 27.99
CA LEU A 22 23.55 2.73 27.50
C LEU A 22 24.83 3.56 27.38
N ASP A 23 24.77 4.74 26.75
CA ASP A 23 25.92 5.63 26.56
C ASP A 23 26.53 6.13 27.89
N SER A 24 25.71 6.31 28.92
CA SER A 24 26.17 6.79 30.24
C SER A 24 26.68 5.68 31.16
N HIS A 25 26.18 4.46 31.00
CA HIS A 25 26.54 3.29 31.81
C HIS A 25 27.60 2.39 31.15
N GLU A 26 27.86 2.54 29.85
CA GLU A 26 28.96 1.86 29.17
C GLU A 26 30.29 2.53 29.55
N LYS A 27 31.01 1.93 30.50
CA LYS A 27 32.40 2.27 30.82
C LYS A 27 33.32 1.17 30.31
N ASP A 28 34.24 1.51 29.43
CA ASP A 28 35.26 0.61 28.87
C ASP A 28 34.69 -0.67 28.21
N GLY A 29 33.47 -0.58 27.64
CA GLY A 29 32.80 -1.70 26.95
C GLY A 29 32.20 -2.76 27.87
N HIS A 30 32.07 -2.47 29.17
CA HIS A 30 31.50 -3.38 30.15
C HIS A 30 30.34 -2.72 30.91
N LEU A 31 29.18 -3.36 30.84
CA LEU A 31 27.99 -2.97 31.58
C LEU A 31 27.93 -3.79 32.89
N THR A 32 27.56 -3.16 34.01
CA THR A 32 27.36 -3.91 35.25
C THR A 32 26.14 -4.83 35.13
N ALA A 33 26.09 -5.91 35.92
CA ALA A 33 24.97 -6.85 35.88
C ALA A 33 23.63 -6.21 36.32
N GLU A 34 23.68 -5.10 37.05
CA GLU A 34 22.49 -4.33 37.45
C GLU A 34 22.01 -3.45 36.30
N ASP A 35 22.93 -2.74 35.64
CA ASP A 35 22.62 -1.89 34.49
C ASP A 35 22.12 -2.71 33.28
N ALA A 36 22.65 -3.92 33.07
CA ALA A 36 22.15 -4.84 32.04
C ALA A 36 20.68 -5.20 32.25
N LYS A 37 20.27 -5.48 33.50
CA LYS A 37 18.86 -5.77 33.83
C LYS A 37 17.97 -4.56 33.63
N ALA A 38 18.45 -3.37 33.98
CA ALA A 38 17.71 -2.13 33.77
C ALA A 38 17.50 -1.88 32.26
N TYR A 39 18.53 -2.08 31.45
CA TYR A 39 18.44 -1.95 29.99
C TYR A 39 17.47 -2.97 29.38
N GLU A 40 17.53 -4.25 29.80
CA GLU A 40 16.57 -5.27 29.37
C GLU A 40 15.11 -4.88 29.71
N GLN A 41 14.88 -4.26 30.88
CA GLN A 41 13.55 -3.76 31.24
C GLN A 41 13.10 -2.64 30.29
N MET A 42 13.96 -1.66 30.02
CA MET A 42 13.67 -0.58 29.07
C MET A 42 13.39 -1.10 27.66
N GLU A 43 14.17 -2.07 27.18
CA GLU A 43 13.94 -2.70 25.88
C GLU A 43 12.57 -3.40 25.83
N ASN A 44 12.22 -4.15 26.88
CA ASN A 44 10.93 -4.80 26.98
C ASN A 44 9.76 -3.81 26.95
N GLU A 45 9.89 -2.65 27.59
CA GLU A 45 8.88 -1.59 27.56
C GLU A 45 8.74 -0.96 26.16
N VAL A 46 9.85 -0.70 25.46
CA VAL A 46 9.85 -0.22 24.08
C VAL A 46 9.20 -1.23 23.12
N LEU A 47 9.48 -2.52 23.31
CA LEU A 47 8.88 -3.61 22.54
C LEU A 47 7.38 -3.76 22.83
N ALA A 48 6.97 -3.67 24.10
CA ALA A 48 5.57 -3.72 24.50
C ALA A 48 4.76 -2.59 23.86
N LEU A 49 5.26 -1.34 23.95
CA LEU A 49 4.66 -0.19 23.29
C LEU A 49 4.58 -0.36 21.77
N GLY A 50 5.63 -0.92 21.14
CA GLY A 50 5.61 -1.24 19.72
C GLY A 50 4.47 -2.19 19.34
N LYS A 51 4.30 -3.29 20.09
CA LYS A 51 3.21 -4.26 19.86
C LYS A 51 1.83 -3.65 20.04
N ASP A 52 1.67 -2.73 20.99
CA ASP A 52 0.39 -2.05 21.22
C ASP A 52 0.06 -1.06 20.11
N ILE A 53 1.05 -0.34 19.60
CA ILE A 53 0.90 0.53 18.42
C ILE A 53 0.46 -0.28 17.20
N GLU A 54 1.14 -1.39 16.89
CA GLU A 54 0.77 -2.25 15.76
C GLU A 54 -0.66 -2.79 15.86
N ARG A 55 -1.10 -3.17 17.06
CA ARG A 55 -2.48 -3.62 17.31
C ARG A 55 -3.47 -2.50 17.01
N MET A 56 -3.23 -1.29 17.48
CA MET A 56 -4.10 -0.14 17.22
C MET A 56 -4.10 0.28 15.75
N GLU A 57 -2.96 0.22 15.08
CA GLU A 57 -2.87 0.53 13.65
C GLU A 57 -3.65 -0.48 12.81
N ARG A 58 -3.55 -1.77 13.14
CA ARG A 58 -4.35 -2.81 12.49
C ARG A 58 -5.85 -2.57 12.68
N GLN A 59 -6.27 -2.21 13.89
CA GLN A 59 -7.67 -1.84 14.17
C GLN A 59 -8.11 -0.64 13.31
N ALA A 60 -7.32 0.44 13.31
CA ALA A 60 -7.63 1.64 12.53
C ALA A 60 -7.71 1.37 11.01
N ILE A 61 -6.86 0.49 10.48
CA ILE A 61 -6.91 0.07 9.07
C ILE A 61 -8.19 -0.72 8.78
N LEU A 62 -8.55 -1.67 9.64
CA LEU A 62 -9.78 -2.45 9.49
C LEU A 62 -11.02 -1.55 9.57
N ASP A 63 -11.07 -0.64 10.54
CA ASP A 63 -12.16 0.32 10.69
C ASP A 63 -12.26 1.23 9.47
N ALA A 64 -11.13 1.71 8.94
CA ALA A 64 -11.10 2.51 7.72
C ALA A 64 -11.55 1.72 6.49
N GLN A 65 -11.27 0.42 6.41
CA GLN A 65 -11.75 -0.45 5.34
C GLN A 65 -13.25 -0.71 5.45
N LEU A 66 -13.76 -0.96 6.66
CA LEU A 66 -15.19 -1.18 6.92
C LEU A 66 -16.02 0.09 6.76
N ALA A 67 -15.43 1.26 7.03
CA ALA A 67 -16.06 2.55 6.81
C ALA A 67 -16.14 2.93 5.31
N LYS A 68 -15.44 2.22 4.42
CA LYS A 68 -15.59 2.47 2.98
C LYS A 68 -17.03 2.18 2.56
N PRO A 69 -17.67 3.08 1.79
CA PRO A 69 -19.03 2.88 1.36
C PRO A 69 -19.12 1.60 0.51
N VAL A 70 -19.87 0.60 0.99
CA VAL A 70 -20.17 -0.66 0.29
C VAL A 70 -21.06 -0.41 -0.94
N THR A 71 -21.63 0.80 -1.06
CA THR A 71 -22.57 1.21 -2.10
C THR A 71 -21.90 1.83 -3.32
N ALA A 72 -20.57 1.77 -3.45
CA ALA A 72 -19.92 2.17 -4.70
C ALA A 72 -20.44 1.26 -5.82
N ALA A 73 -21.35 1.81 -6.64
CA ALA A 73 -21.94 1.08 -7.74
C ALA A 73 -20.82 0.58 -8.66
N ILE A 74 -20.84 -0.71 -9.00
CA ILE A 74 -19.96 -1.26 -10.01
C ILE A 74 -20.44 -0.69 -11.35
N THR A 75 -19.91 0.47 -11.74
CA THR A 75 -20.21 1.12 -13.03
C THR A 75 -19.54 0.41 -14.21
N ASN A 76 -18.64 -0.53 -13.93
CA ASN A 76 -18.05 -1.40 -14.94
C ASN A 76 -19.12 -2.36 -15.44
N ILE A 77 -19.64 -2.09 -16.64
CA ILE A 77 -20.49 -3.05 -17.36
C ILE A 77 -19.63 -4.29 -17.63
N PRO A 78 -19.99 -5.48 -17.09
CA PRO A 78 -19.26 -6.69 -17.41
C PRO A 78 -19.33 -6.93 -18.92
N GLY A 79 -18.19 -6.91 -19.59
CA GLY A 79 -18.10 -7.02 -21.05
C GLY A 79 -17.97 -5.70 -21.81
N ALA A 80 -17.78 -4.54 -21.18
CA ALA A 80 -17.48 -3.29 -21.89
C ALA A 80 -16.24 -3.41 -22.81
N VAL A 81 -15.28 -4.25 -22.44
CA VAL A 81 -14.07 -4.54 -23.25
C VAL A 81 -14.38 -5.46 -24.44
N LEU A 82 -15.51 -6.19 -24.44
CA LEU A 82 -15.95 -6.98 -25.61
C LEU A 82 -16.48 -6.07 -26.74
N ASN A 83 -16.88 -4.84 -26.41
CA ASN A 83 -17.26 -3.79 -27.35
C ASN A 83 -16.14 -2.76 -27.55
N ALA A 84 -14.90 -3.08 -27.17
CA ALA A 84 -13.76 -2.27 -27.58
C ALA A 84 -13.71 -2.29 -29.11
N GLU A 85 -13.70 -1.11 -29.72
CA GLU A 85 -13.67 -0.93 -31.16
C GLU A 85 -12.46 -1.67 -31.72
N LYS A 86 -12.72 -2.78 -32.43
CA LYS A 86 -11.65 -3.65 -32.95
C LYS A 86 -10.80 -2.84 -33.91
N THR A 87 -9.48 -2.84 -33.74
CA THR A 87 -8.56 -2.01 -34.54
C THR A 87 -7.88 -2.83 -35.66
N GLY A 88 -7.37 -2.13 -36.67
CA GLY A 88 -6.64 -2.73 -37.79
C GLY A 88 -7.52 -3.63 -38.67
N ARG A 89 -7.01 -4.83 -39.03
CA ARG A 89 -7.73 -5.76 -39.92
C ARG A 89 -8.99 -6.37 -39.33
N ALA A 90 -9.09 -6.37 -38.01
CA ALA A 90 -10.27 -6.82 -37.29
C ALA A 90 -11.35 -5.73 -37.16
N SER A 91 -11.05 -4.51 -37.63
CA SER A 91 -12.00 -3.40 -37.64
C SER A 91 -13.07 -3.60 -38.71
N GLU A 92 -14.29 -3.17 -38.40
CA GLU A 92 -15.40 -3.13 -39.36
C GLU A 92 -15.07 -2.22 -40.56
N ALA A 93 -14.31 -1.15 -40.33
CA ALA A 93 -13.90 -0.21 -41.37
C ALA A 93 -13.00 -0.87 -42.43
N TYR A 94 -11.99 -1.64 -41.99
CA TYR A 94 -11.14 -2.43 -42.88
C TYR A 94 -11.95 -3.49 -43.64
N HIS A 95 -12.87 -4.19 -42.96
CA HIS A 95 -13.72 -5.20 -43.58
C HIS A 95 -14.61 -4.61 -44.67
N ALA A 96 -15.24 -3.47 -44.42
CA ALA A 96 -16.06 -2.76 -45.39
C ALA A 96 -15.24 -2.26 -46.60
N ALA A 97 -14.07 -1.66 -46.35
CA ALA A 97 -13.17 -1.17 -47.40
C ALA A 97 -12.69 -2.32 -48.31
N MET A 98 -12.31 -3.47 -47.72
CA MET A 98 -11.89 -4.65 -48.46
C MET A 98 -13.03 -5.23 -49.32
N LEU A 99 -14.24 -5.35 -48.77
CA LEU A 99 -15.40 -5.84 -49.52
C LEU A 99 -15.76 -4.90 -50.69
N LYS A 100 -15.65 -3.59 -50.50
CA LYS A 100 -15.87 -2.60 -51.56
C LYS A 100 -14.82 -2.71 -52.66
N ALA A 101 -13.55 -2.88 -52.30
CA ALA A 101 -12.48 -3.13 -53.26
C ALA A 101 -12.74 -4.41 -54.06
N LEU A 102 -13.09 -5.52 -53.42
CA LEU A 102 -13.41 -6.79 -54.09
C LEU A 102 -14.58 -6.65 -55.07
N ARG A 103 -15.68 -6.02 -54.64
CA ARG A 103 -16.88 -5.83 -55.48
C ARG A 103 -16.66 -4.90 -56.68
N THR A 104 -15.66 -4.03 -56.61
CA THR A 104 -15.32 -3.08 -57.68
C THR A 104 -14.12 -3.52 -58.52
N ASN A 105 -13.66 -4.77 -58.39
CA ASN A 105 -12.43 -5.27 -59.02
C ASN A 105 -11.21 -4.38 -58.71
N PHE A 106 -11.06 -3.98 -57.46
CA PHE A 106 -9.98 -3.14 -56.93
C PHE A 106 -9.85 -1.76 -57.58
N ARG A 107 -10.91 -1.26 -58.22
CA ARG A 107 -10.94 0.10 -58.78
C ARG A 107 -11.17 1.17 -57.72
N GLN A 108 -11.80 0.81 -56.61
CA GLN A 108 -12.02 1.69 -55.46
C GLN A 108 -11.35 1.09 -54.23
N VAL A 109 -10.24 1.70 -53.82
CA VAL A 109 -9.46 1.28 -52.64
C VAL A 109 -9.38 2.46 -51.69
N GLU A 110 -9.76 2.23 -50.44
CA GLU A 110 -9.72 3.22 -49.36
C GLU A 110 -8.58 2.87 -48.40
N ASN A 111 -7.86 3.89 -47.91
CA ASN A 111 -6.80 3.71 -46.91
C ASN A 111 -7.40 3.97 -45.52
N VAL A 112 -7.78 2.88 -44.85
CA VAL A 112 -8.52 2.86 -43.59
C VAL A 112 -7.80 1.97 -42.58
#